data_AF-A0A9Q0Z9Q7-F1
#
_entry.id   AF-A0A9Q0Z9Q7-F1
#
_cell.length_a   1.000
_cell.length_b   1.000
_cell.length_c   1.000
_cell.angle_alpha   90.00
_cell.angle_beta   90.00
_cell.angle_gamma   90.00
#
_symmetry.space_group_name_H-M   'P 1'
#
loop_
_entity.id
_entity.type
_entity.pdbx_description
1 polymer ?
#
loop_
_entity_poly.entity_id
_entity_poly.type
_entity_poly.pdbx_seq_one_letter_code
_entity_poly.pdbx_strand_id
1 'polypeptide(L)'
;MHIPKLPDEEAVPTFCFGLFKSDQVSWGLPFPQNKNLTVLYSQTAGQHHQVNRNRVLFILVLNQPLSSNQYYVVERKGKRKGEAYINSKEEDMKTCCFCTSISDLKPQPLDPRNIYQQFEIRHCKRGGFASKSVAPDGFPPDFPRRKGWQVFTSTSKEFQLNEAPGLNTALRARLPDFNFPPSQKCSTPVVVGKWYCPFMFIKEGTVLKEQVKYSTYYEMTLEQHWEQIFASENMNNEGNTVAVDAAVECEVVTVGGAEAMADQKDAVDGVMWFRSFNKVTGETSGENEAGARCGVG
;
A
#
# COMPACT_ATOMS: atom_id res chain seq x y z
N MET A 1 -1.74 7.08 1.95
CA MET A 1 -2.55 6.50 0.85
C MET A 1 -3.95 6.23 1.40
N HIS A 2 -4.98 6.98 1.00
CA HIS A 2 -6.36 6.64 1.38
C HIS A 2 -6.78 5.43 0.56
N ILE A 3 -7.06 4.30 1.21
CA ILE A 3 -7.57 3.11 0.53
C ILE A 3 -9.07 3.34 0.29
N PRO A 4 -9.55 3.43 -0.96
CA PRO A 4 -10.96 3.64 -1.22
C PRO A 4 -11.79 2.49 -0.64
N LYS A 5 -12.78 2.84 0.18
CA LYS A 5 -13.78 1.93 0.72
C LYS A 5 -14.70 1.47 -0.41
N LEU A 6 -15.07 0.19 -0.42
CA LEU A 6 -16.21 -0.28 -1.20
C LEU A 6 -17.50 0.34 -0.64
N PRO A 7 -18.57 0.51 -1.46
CA PRO A 7 -19.93 0.57 -0.91
C PRO A 7 -20.21 -0.72 -0.10
N ASP A 8 -21.09 -0.65 0.89
CA ASP A 8 -21.45 -1.76 1.80
C ASP A 8 -21.65 -3.10 1.07
N GLU A 9 -21.47 -4.22 1.77
CA GLU A 9 -21.67 -5.59 1.27
C GLU A 9 -23.04 -5.84 0.58
N GLU A 10 -23.99 -4.91 0.72
CA GLU A 10 -25.28 -4.89 0.04
C GLU A 10 -25.19 -4.47 -1.44
N ALA A 11 -24.09 -3.84 -1.86
CA ALA A 11 -23.80 -3.50 -3.25
C ALA A 11 -22.94 -4.60 -3.91
N VAL A 12 -23.25 -5.88 -3.71
CA VAL A 12 -22.71 -6.98 -4.53
C VAL A 12 -23.75 -7.30 -5.60
N PRO A 13 -23.40 -7.33 -6.90
CA PRO A 13 -24.39 -7.52 -7.94
C PRO A 13 -24.86 -8.97 -7.88
N THR A 14 -26.13 -9.16 -7.57
CA THR A 14 -26.74 -10.50 -7.52
C THR A 14 -27.26 -10.88 -8.90
N PHE A 15 -26.97 -12.10 -9.35
CA PHE A 15 -27.55 -12.67 -10.57
C PHE A 15 -28.48 -13.85 -10.19
N CYS A 16 -29.40 -14.21 -11.09
CA CYS A 16 -30.54 -15.10 -10.84
C CYS A 16 -31.40 -14.67 -9.64
N PHE A 17 -32.16 -13.58 -9.79
CA PHE A 17 -33.21 -13.19 -8.82
C PHE A 17 -32.73 -13.07 -7.36
N GLY A 18 -31.50 -12.60 -7.11
CA GLY A 18 -30.99 -12.43 -5.76
C GLY A 18 -30.39 -13.68 -5.11
N LEU A 19 -30.31 -14.82 -5.83
CA LEU A 19 -29.88 -16.10 -5.25
C LEU A 19 -28.36 -16.31 -5.26
N PHE A 20 -27.63 -15.67 -6.19
CA PHE A 20 -26.18 -15.85 -6.30
C PHE A 20 -25.46 -14.50 -6.36
N LYS A 21 -24.57 -14.26 -5.40
CA LYS A 21 -23.64 -13.13 -5.41
C LYS A 21 -22.68 -13.31 -6.58
N SER A 22 -22.59 -12.32 -7.47
CA SER A 22 -21.55 -12.31 -8.50
C SER A 22 -20.25 -11.83 -7.88
N ASP A 23 -19.24 -12.69 -7.89
CA ASP A 23 -17.88 -12.33 -7.50
C ASP A 23 -17.20 -11.42 -8.54
N GLN A 24 -17.82 -11.22 -9.71
CA GLN A 24 -17.30 -10.38 -10.77
C GLN A 24 -17.40 -8.88 -10.40
N VAL A 25 -16.28 -8.17 -10.55
CA VAL A 25 -16.26 -6.71 -10.41
C VAL A 25 -16.98 -6.08 -11.60
N SER A 26 -18.25 -5.72 -11.41
CA SER A 26 -19.05 -4.95 -12.36
C SER A 26 -19.25 -3.48 -11.95
N TRP A 27 -18.91 -3.12 -10.70
CA TRP A 27 -19.19 -1.81 -10.10
C TRP A 27 -18.30 -0.66 -10.55
N GLY A 28 -17.19 -0.94 -11.24
CA GLY A 28 -16.34 0.10 -11.81
C GLY A 28 -14.91 0.10 -11.30
N LEU A 29 -14.25 1.24 -11.51
CA LEU A 29 -12.93 1.56 -10.95
C LEU A 29 -13.11 2.67 -9.89
N PRO A 30 -12.24 2.76 -8.86
CA PRO A 30 -11.06 1.94 -8.65
C PRO A 30 -11.34 0.51 -8.16
N PHE A 31 -10.39 -0.40 -8.33
CA PHE A 31 -10.54 -1.76 -7.83
C PHE A 31 -10.44 -1.84 -6.30
N PRO A 32 -11.23 -2.73 -5.65
CA PRO A 32 -11.16 -2.91 -4.21
C PRO A 32 -9.81 -3.44 -3.78
N GLN A 33 -9.23 -2.79 -2.77
CA GLN A 33 -7.91 -3.16 -2.22
C GLN A 33 -8.01 -4.20 -1.08
N ASN A 34 -9.19 -4.35 -0.48
CA ASN A 34 -9.45 -5.26 0.65
C ASN A 34 -9.88 -6.67 0.21
N LYS A 35 -9.82 -6.99 -1.09
CA LYS A 35 -10.18 -8.30 -1.63
C LYS A 35 -9.02 -8.87 -2.45
N ASN A 36 -8.99 -10.19 -2.58
CA ASN A 36 -8.16 -10.85 -3.56
C ASN A 36 -8.75 -10.67 -4.94
N LEU A 37 -7.93 -10.29 -5.92
CA LEU A 37 -8.36 -10.10 -7.30
C LEU A 37 -7.79 -11.19 -8.21
N THR A 38 -8.65 -11.71 -9.08
CA THR A 38 -8.28 -12.66 -10.14
C THR A 38 -8.74 -12.11 -11.48
N VAL A 39 -7.80 -11.91 -12.39
CA VAL A 39 -8.08 -11.55 -13.77
C VAL A 39 -8.35 -12.81 -14.56
N LEU A 40 -9.50 -12.86 -15.22
CA LEU A 40 -9.89 -13.92 -16.14
C LEU A 40 -10.05 -13.38 -17.56
N TYR A 41 -9.54 -14.13 -18.51
CA TYR A 41 -9.79 -13.88 -19.93
C TYR A 41 -9.78 -15.20 -20.70
N SER A 42 -10.56 -15.25 -21.76
CA SER A 42 -10.62 -16.40 -22.66
C SER A 42 -9.78 -16.17 -23.90
N GLN A 43 -9.15 -17.24 -24.38
CA GLN A 43 -8.55 -17.33 -25.70
C GLN A 43 -9.27 -18.41 -26.47
N THR A 44 -9.72 -18.07 -27.68
CA THR A 44 -10.29 -19.05 -28.61
C THR A 44 -9.34 -19.14 -29.79
N ALA A 45 -8.76 -20.32 -30.00
CA ALA A 45 -7.93 -20.64 -31.16
C ALA A 45 -8.56 -21.85 -31.87
N GLY A 46 -9.27 -21.60 -32.98
CA GLY A 46 -10.06 -22.63 -33.64
C GLY A 46 -11.17 -23.18 -32.74
N GLN A 47 -11.19 -24.50 -32.51
CA GLN A 47 -12.13 -25.16 -31.59
C GLN A 47 -11.65 -25.19 -30.13
N HIS A 48 -10.42 -24.76 -29.85
CA HIS A 48 -9.88 -24.81 -28.50
C HIS A 48 -10.21 -23.52 -27.74
N HIS A 49 -10.95 -23.66 -26.64
CA HIS A 49 -11.29 -22.57 -25.73
C HIS A 49 -10.49 -22.72 -24.43
N GLN A 50 -9.56 -21.80 -24.18
CA GLN A 50 -8.77 -21.79 -22.95
C GLN A 50 -9.09 -20.55 -22.12
N VAL A 51 -9.42 -20.76 -20.85
CA VAL A 51 -9.61 -19.67 -19.88
C VAL A 51 -8.34 -19.53 -19.06
N ASN A 52 -7.70 -18.37 -19.15
CA ASN A 52 -6.50 -18.04 -18.39
C ASN A 52 -6.87 -17.26 -17.13
N ARG A 53 -6.10 -17.48 -16.05
CA ARG A 53 -6.36 -16.92 -14.72
C ARG A 53 -5.08 -16.34 -14.14
N ASN A 54 -5.06 -15.05 -13.84
CA ASN A 54 -3.94 -14.37 -13.19
C ASN A 54 -4.37 -13.85 -11.83
N ARG A 55 -3.65 -14.23 -10.78
CA ARG A 55 -3.93 -13.78 -9.40
C ARG A 55 -3.03 -12.61 -9.10
N VAL A 56 -3.60 -11.41 -9.02
CA VAL A 56 -2.83 -10.18 -8.94
C VAL A 56 -3.32 -9.29 -7.81
N LEU A 57 -2.44 -8.40 -7.35
CA LEU A 57 -2.80 -7.22 -6.57
C LEU A 57 -2.72 -6.02 -7.51
N PHE A 58 -3.76 -5.19 -7.50
CA PHE A 58 -3.78 -3.92 -8.21
C PHE A 58 -3.57 -2.82 -7.19
N ILE A 59 -2.37 -2.24 -7.13
CA ILE A 59 -2.03 -1.24 -6.12
C ILE A 59 -1.96 0.12 -6.80
N LEU A 60 -2.73 1.09 -6.30
CA LEU A 60 -2.79 2.43 -6.89
C LEU A 60 -1.43 3.11 -6.90
N VAL A 61 -1.13 3.83 -7.99
CA VAL A 61 0.06 4.67 -8.08
C VAL A 61 -0.07 5.84 -7.09
N LEU A 62 0.99 6.11 -6.32
CA LEU A 62 1.04 7.20 -5.35
C LEU A 62 0.97 8.57 -6.04
N ASN A 63 0.48 9.56 -5.30
CA ASN A 63 0.39 10.97 -5.74
C ASN A 63 -0.42 11.20 -7.02
N GLN A 64 -1.23 10.22 -7.42
CA GLN A 64 -2.19 10.33 -8.51
C GLN A 64 -3.62 10.36 -7.96
N PRO A 65 -4.54 11.11 -8.58
CA PRO A 65 -5.93 11.07 -8.19
C PRO A 65 -6.50 9.67 -8.45
N LEU A 66 -7.46 9.21 -7.64
CA LEU A 66 -8.10 7.90 -7.82
C LEU A 66 -8.74 7.73 -9.22
N SER A 67 -9.17 8.84 -9.82
CA SER A 67 -9.73 8.90 -11.18
C SER A 67 -8.72 8.60 -12.29
N SER A 68 -7.41 8.68 -12.01
CA SER A 68 -6.37 8.31 -12.97
C SER A 68 -6.40 6.83 -13.34
N ASN A 69 -6.95 5.98 -12.46
CA ASN A 69 -6.98 4.53 -12.62
C ASN A 69 -5.61 3.94 -12.97
N GLN A 70 -4.55 4.52 -12.40
CA GLN A 70 -3.19 4.03 -12.56
C GLN A 70 -2.84 3.06 -11.44
N TYR A 71 -2.32 1.90 -11.81
CA TYR A 71 -1.99 0.82 -10.90
C TYR A 71 -0.62 0.25 -11.22
N TYR A 72 0.08 -0.17 -10.17
CA TYR A 72 1.02 -1.26 -10.24
C TYR A 72 0.25 -2.58 -10.22
N VAL A 73 0.63 -3.51 -11.10
CA VAL A 73 0.05 -4.85 -11.13
C VAL A 73 1.09 -5.82 -10.59
N VAL A 74 0.77 -6.49 -9.48
CA VAL A 74 1.71 -7.35 -8.76
C VAL A 74 1.23 -8.79 -8.76
N GLU A 75 2.14 -9.73 -9.00
CA GLU A 75 1.85 -11.15 -8.95
C GLU A 75 1.59 -11.62 -7.50
N ARG A 76 0.40 -12.15 -7.22
CA ARG A 76 0.02 -12.59 -5.86
C ARG A 76 0.42 -14.03 -5.58
N LYS A 77 0.55 -14.87 -6.62
CA LYS A 77 0.84 -16.30 -6.48
C LYS A 77 1.81 -16.78 -7.54
N GLY A 78 2.64 -17.77 -7.19
CA GLY A 78 3.53 -18.44 -8.13
C GLY A 78 5.00 -18.13 -7.86
N LYS A 79 5.86 -18.43 -8.84
CA LYS A 79 7.32 -18.31 -8.69
C LYS A 79 7.78 -16.86 -8.52
N ARG A 80 7.02 -15.90 -9.06
CA ARG A 80 7.29 -14.46 -9.08
C ARG A 80 6.41 -13.69 -8.08
N LYS A 81 5.86 -14.36 -7.07
CA LYS A 81 5.00 -13.73 -6.05
C LYS A 81 5.69 -12.50 -5.44
N GLY A 82 4.99 -11.38 -5.47
CA GLY A 82 5.44 -10.07 -4.98
C GLY A 82 6.13 -9.19 -6.01
N GLU A 83 6.46 -9.73 -7.18
CA GLU A 83 7.06 -8.96 -8.27
C GLU A 83 5.97 -8.24 -9.08
N ALA A 84 6.30 -7.03 -9.54
CA ALA A 84 5.45 -6.20 -10.37
C ALA A 84 5.60 -6.57 -11.86
N TYR A 85 4.48 -6.63 -12.56
CA TYR A 85 4.45 -6.73 -14.01
C TYR A 85 5.04 -5.47 -14.64
N ILE A 86 5.67 -5.62 -15.79
CA ILE A 86 6.35 -4.54 -16.51
C ILE A 86 5.90 -4.55 -17.98
N ASN A 87 5.72 -3.37 -18.54
CA ASN A 87 5.47 -3.17 -19.96
C ASN A 87 6.79 -3.33 -20.73
N SER A 88 6.78 -4.11 -21.80
CA SER A 88 7.91 -4.22 -22.73
C SER A 88 8.01 -2.97 -23.60
N LYS A 89 9.18 -2.73 -24.18
CA LYS A 89 9.40 -1.70 -25.21
C LYS A 89 9.55 -2.33 -26.58
N GLU A 90 9.70 -1.48 -27.60
CA GLU A 90 10.00 -1.94 -28.97
C GLU A 90 11.32 -2.73 -29.03
N GLU A 91 12.34 -2.30 -28.28
CA GLU A 91 13.64 -2.97 -28.16
C GLU A 91 13.55 -4.40 -27.58
N ASP A 92 12.51 -4.70 -26.80
CA ASP A 92 12.27 -6.03 -26.24
C ASP A 92 11.53 -6.97 -27.20
N MET A 93 10.96 -6.44 -28.29
CA MET A 93 10.16 -7.24 -29.22
C MET A 93 11.03 -8.22 -29.99
N LYS A 94 10.50 -9.43 -30.20
CA LYS A 94 11.17 -10.45 -30.99
C LYS A 94 10.57 -10.47 -32.39
N THR A 95 11.43 -10.45 -33.38
CA THR A 95 11.04 -10.71 -34.76
C THR A 95 10.94 -12.22 -34.95
N CYS A 96 9.77 -12.73 -35.35
CA CYS A 96 9.58 -14.14 -35.67
C CYS A 96 8.76 -14.25 -36.96
N CYS A 97 9.26 -14.95 -37.98
CA CYS A 97 8.54 -15.35 -39.20
C CYS A 97 7.64 -14.25 -39.82
N PHE A 98 8.25 -13.18 -40.34
CA PHE A 98 7.60 -12.02 -40.99
C PHE A 98 6.65 -11.19 -40.12
N CYS A 99 6.61 -11.42 -38.80
CA CYS A 99 5.87 -10.57 -37.86
C CYS A 99 6.71 -10.17 -36.63
N THR A 100 6.50 -8.94 -36.17
CA THR A 100 7.02 -8.45 -34.88
C THR A 100 6.06 -8.90 -33.78
N SER A 101 6.54 -9.72 -32.86
CA SER A 101 5.75 -10.16 -31.70
C SER A 101 6.25 -9.52 -30.43
N ILE A 102 5.31 -9.01 -29.62
CA ILE A 102 5.62 -8.47 -28.29
C ILE A 102 6.13 -9.61 -27.43
N SER A 103 7.37 -9.49 -26.94
CA SER A 103 7.90 -10.44 -25.98
C SER A 103 7.62 -9.92 -24.58
N ASP A 104 6.69 -10.57 -23.89
CA ASP A 104 6.37 -10.21 -22.53
C ASP A 104 7.59 -10.39 -21.62
N LEU A 105 7.95 -9.32 -20.93
CA LEU A 105 8.95 -9.35 -19.87
C LEU A 105 8.39 -10.08 -18.65
N LYS A 106 9.28 -10.79 -17.93
CA LYS A 106 8.91 -11.39 -16.65
C LYS A 106 8.69 -10.28 -15.61
N PRO A 107 7.79 -10.49 -14.63
CA PRO A 107 7.69 -9.60 -13.48
C PRO A 107 9.06 -9.39 -12.83
N GLN A 108 9.24 -8.22 -12.20
CA GLN A 108 10.46 -7.80 -11.53
C GLN A 108 10.14 -7.16 -10.17
N PRO A 109 11.10 -7.04 -9.24
CA PRO A 109 10.90 -6.24 -8.03
C PRO A 109 10.38 -4.84 -8.37
N LEU A 110 9.48 -4.32 -7.54
CA LEU A 110 8.90 -3.01 -7.79
C LEU A 110 9.96 -1.90 -7.68
N ASP A 111 9.95 -1.03 -8.67
CA ASP A 111 10.52 0.31 -8.60
C ASP A 111 9.42 1.36 -8.85
N PRO A 112 8.99 2.13 -7.83
CA PRO A 112 7.97 3.17 -7.98
C PRO A 112 8.34 4.27 -8.99
N ARG A 113 9.63 4.44 -9.28
CA ARG A 113 10.12 5.42 -10.27
C ARG A 113 10.03 4.89 -11.70
N ASN A 114 9.86 3.58 -11.87
CA ASN A 114 9.78 2.96 -13.17
C ASN A 114 8.36 3.05 -13.75
N ILE A 115 8.16 4.04 -14.62
CA ILE A 115 6.88 4.25 -15.32
C ILE A 115 6.41 3.04 -16.14
N TYR A 116 7.32 2.14 -16.56
CA TYR A 116 6.96 0.92 -17.28
C TYR A 116 6.32 -0.14 -16.38
N GLN A 117 6.36 0.00 -15.05
CA GLN A 117 5.59 -0.86 -14.14
C GLN A 117 4.18 -0.32 -13.85
N GLN A 118 3.83 0.85 -14.40
CA GLN A 118 2.54 1.49 -14.18
C GLN A 118 1.58 1.22 -15.36
N PHE A 119 0.33 0.93 -15.02
CA PHE A 119 -0.73 0.60 -15.95
C PHE A 119 -1.93 1.49 -15.72
N GLU A 120 -2.45 2.09 -16.79
CA GLU A 120 -3.74 2.76 -16.76
C GLU A 120 -4.83 1.75 -17.14
N ILE A 121 -5.82 1.56 -16.26
CA ILE A 121 -6.90 0.60 -16.46
C ILE A 121 -8.16 1.35 -16.89
N ARG A 122 -8.83 0.85 -17.93
CA ARG A 122 -10.03 1.46 -18.49
C ARG A 122 -11.12 0.43 -18.70
N HIS A 123 -12.37 0.90 -18.62
CA HIS A 123 -13.53 0.13 -19.04
C HIS A 123 -13.56 -0.04 -20.56
N CYS A 124 -13.89 -1.25 -21.00
CA CYS A 124 -14.16 -1.54 -22.39
C CYS A 124 -15.63 -1.28 -22.73
N LYS A 125 -15.90 -0.64 -23.88
CA LYS A 125 -17.28 -0.37 -24.34
C LYS A 125 -18.15 -1.63 -24.48
N ARG A 126 -17.54 -2.80 -24.70
CA ARG A 126 -18.21 -4.10 -24.84
C ARG A 126 -18.22 -4.92 -23.54
N GLY A 127 -17.93 -4.29 -22.40
CA GLY A 127 -17.79 -4.94 -21.10
C GLY A 127 -16.36 -5.37 -20.79
N GLY A 128 -16.07 -5.53 -19.49
CA GLY A 128 -14.75 -5.85 -18.98
C GLY A 128 -13.76 -4.67 -19.05
N PHE A 129 -12.49 -4.97 -18.89
CA PHE A 129 -11.42 -3.99 -18.76
C PHE A 129 -10.36 -4.17 -19.85
N ALA A 130 -9.58 -3.12 -20.06
CA ALA A 130 -8.34 -3.14 -20.81
C ALA A 130 -7.31 -2.30 -20.07
N SER A 131 -6.03 -2.65 -20.21
CA SER A 131 -4.94 -1.85 -19.68
C SER A 131 -4.16 -1.18 -20.81
N LYS A 132 -3.57 -0.05 -20.49
CA LYS A 132 -2.54 0.60 -21.29
C LYS A 132 -1.31 0.83 -20.42
N SER A 133 -0.13 0.93 -21.04
CA SER A 133 1.04 1.43 -20.33
C SER A 133 0.84 2.92 -20.06
N VAL A 134 1.34 3.37 -18.90
CA VAL A 134 1.52 4.81 -18.65
C VAL A 134 2.71 5.34 -19.46
N ALA A 135 3.72 4.51 -19.69
CA ALA A 135 4.82 4.85 -20.59
C ALA A 135 4.31 4.92 -22.04
N PRO A 136 4.58 6.02 -22.79
CA PRO A 136 4.03 6.20 -24.14
C PRO A 136 4.44 5.11 -25.15
N ASP A 137 5.63 4.54 -24.97
CA ASP A 137 6.25 3.50 -25.78
C ASP A 137 6.12 2.10 -25.15
N GLY A 138 5.37 1.98 -24.05
CA GLY A 138 5.20 0.74 -23.31
C GLY A 138 4.09 -0.14 -23.86
N PHE A 139 4.38 -1.43 -23.98
CA PHE A 139 3.45 -2.48 -24.39
C PHE A 139 3.13 -3.37 -23.18
N PRO A 140 1.86 -3.43 -22.72
CA PRO A 140 1.49 -4.29 -21.61
C PRO A 140 1.74 -5.78 -21.90
N PRO A 141 1.98 -6.61 -20.86
CA PRO A 141 2.07 -8.05 -21.03
C PRO A 141 0.71 -8.66 -21.44
N ASP A 142 0.68 -9.94 -21.78
CA ASP A 142 -0.43 -10.53 -22.53
C ASP A 142 -1.80 -10.38 -21.86
N PHE A 143 -1.93 -10.67 -20.58
CA PHE A 143 -3.24 -10.60 -19.93
C PHE A 143 -3.80 -9.16 -19.79
N PRO A 144 -3.03 -8.13 -19.39
CA PRO A 144 -3.56 -6.76 -19.31
C PRO A 144 -3.68 -6.09 -20.69
N ARG A 145 -2.89 -6.51 -21.69
CA ARG A 145 -2.94 -6.00 -23.08
C ARG A 145 -4.24 -6.34 -23.80
N ARG A 146 -4.84 -7.48 -23.47
CA ARG A 146 -6.10 -7.93 -24.07
C ARG A 146 -7.26 -7.01 -23.67
N LYS A 147 -8.27 -6.92 -24.53
CA LYS A 147 -9.49 -6.16 -24.24
C LYS A 147 -10.58 -7.09 -23.72
N GLY A 148 -11.34 -6.61 -22.74
CA GLY A 148 -12.49 -7.32 -22.19
C GLY A 148 -12.14 -8.38 -21.14
N TRP A 149 -10.94 -8.32 -20.55
CA TRP A 149 -10.65 -9.17 -19.39
C TRP A 149 -11.54 -8.77 -18.21
N GLN A 150 -11.88 -9.76 -17.40
CA GLN A 150 -12.80 -9.61 -16.27
C GLN A 150 -12.03 -9.76 -14.96
N VAL A 151 -12.49 -9.06 -13.92
CA VAL A 151 -11.93 -9.19 -12.57
C VAL A 151 -12.95 -9.86 -11.69
N PHE A 152 -12.48 -10.83 -10.91
CA PHE A 152 -13.27 -11.51 -9.90
C PHE A 152 -12.62 -11.27 -8.54
N THR A 153 -13.45 -10.99 -7.55
CA THR A 153 -13.04 -10.79 -6.17
C THR A 153 -13.21 -12.09 -5.37
N SER A 154 -12.38 -12.26 -4.35
CA SER A 154 -12.66 -13.21 -3.29
C SER A 154 -12.15 -12.66 -1.97
N THR A 155 -12.78 -13.08 -0.87
CA THR A 155 -12.32 -12.70 0.47
C THR A 155 -10.92 -13.28 0.71
N SER A 156 -10.01 -12.44 1.21
CA SER A 156 -8.66 -12.87 1.53
C SER A 156 -8.62 -13.57 2.90
N LYS A 157 -7.84 -14.65 2.98
CA LYS A 157 -7.42 -15.27 4.24
C LYS A 157 -6.03 -14.80 4.68
N GLU A 158 -5.32 -14.12 3.78
CA GLU A 158 -3.92 -13.69 3.98
C GLU A 158 -3.86 -12.32 4.66
N PHE A 159 -4.92 -11.50 4.53
CA PHE A 159 -5.00 -10.18 5.14
C PHE A 159 -6.47 -9.77 5.34
N GLN A 160 -6.71 -8.93 6.35
CA GLN A 160 -7.98 -8.27 6.58
C GLN A 160 -7.71 -6.80 6.85
N LEU A 161 -8.32 -5.92 6.04
CA LEU A 161 -8.17 -4.48 6.20
C LEU A 161 -9.37 -3.96 7.00
N ASN A 162 -9.08 -3.32 8.13
CA ASN A 162 -10.09 -2.66 8.94
C ASN A 162 -10.38 -1.25 8.39
N GLU A 163 -11.27 -0.51 9.05
CA GLU A 163 -11.55 0.86 8.65
C GLU A 163 -10.31 1.76 8.85
N ALA A 164 -10.00 2.53 7.81
CA ALA A 164 -8.86 3.42 7.75
C ALA A 164 -9.26 4.69 6.99
N PRO A 165 -9.91 5.67 7.66
CA PRO A 165 -10.49 6.84 7.00
C PRO A 165 -9.44 7.80 6.43
N GLY A 166 -8.15 7.56 6.69
CA GLY A 166 -7.07 8.48 6.36
C GLY A 166 -6.84 9.49 7.48
N LEU A 167 -6.49 10.72 7.11
CA LEU A 167 -6.22 11.79 8.05
C LEU A 167 -7.52 12.44 8.53
N ASN A 168 -7.72 12.52 9.85
CA ASN A 168 -8.81 13.27 10.44
C ASN A 168 -8.34 14.71 10.72
N THR A 169 -8.57 15.62 9.77
CA THR A 169 -8.14 17.02 9.87
C THR A 169 -8.73 17.74 11.08
N ALA A 170 -9.97 17.42 11.46
CA ALA A 170 -10.64 18.04 12.60
C ALA A 170 -10.02 17.60 13.93
N LEU A 171 -9.66 16.31 14.08
CA LEU A 171 -8.95 15.83 15.26
C LEU A 171 -7.50 16.35 15.28
N ARG A 172 -6.78 16.32 14.15
CA ARG A 172 -5.39 16.81 14.06
C ARG A 172 -5.26 18.29 14.39
N ALA A 173 -6.29 19.10 14.10
CA ALA A 173 -6.31 20.53 14.42
C ALA A 173 -6.63 20.81 15.90
N ARG A 174 -7.08 19.81 16.66
CA ARG A 174 -7.37 19.93 18.09
C ARG A 174 -6.20 19.39 18.90
N LEU A 175 -5.95 20.01 20.05
CA LEU A 175 -5.01 19.45 21.01
C LEU A 175 -5.65 18.26 21.73
N PRO A 176 -4.87 17.22 22.10
CA PRO A 176 -5.36 16.15 22.96
C PRO A 176 -5.90 16.70 24.29
N ASP A 177 -6.77 15.94 24.94
CA ASP A 177 -7.30 16.36 26.24
C ASP A 177 -6.17 16.48 27.28
N PHE A 178 -6.20 17.54 28.06
CA PHE A 178 -5.22 17.84 29.11
C PHE A 178 -5.76 17.47 30.51
N ASN A 179 -6.65 16.49 30.58
CA ASN A 179 -7.24 16.00 31.83
C ASN A 179 -6.58 14.69 32.27
N PHE A 180 -5.34 14.78 32.74
CA PHE A 180 -4.61 13.62 33.28
C PHE A 180 -3.85 13.97 34.58
N PRO A 181 -3.61 13.01 35.48
CA PRO A 181 -2.90 13.26 36.73
C PRO A 181 -1.49 13.81 36.49
N PRO A 182 -1.00 14.75 37.32
CA PRO A 182 0.39 15.25 37.22
C PRO A 182 1.46 14.18 37.40
N SER A 183 1.12 13.01 37.94
CA SER A 183 2.03 11.86 38.02
C SER A 183 2.25 11.16 36.67
N GLN A 184 1.40 11.40 35.68
CA GLN A 184 1.55 10.88 34.33
C GLN A 184 2.43 11.82 33.50
N LYS A 185 3.57 11.30 33.02
CA LYS A 185 4.49 12.04 32.16
C LYS A 185 3.98 12.20 30.73
N CYS A 186 3.08 11.33 30.28
CA CYS A 186 2.48 11.41 28.95
C CYS A 186 0.97 11.21 29.05
N SER A 187 0.22 11.92 28.21
CA SER A 187 -1.20 11.63 28.05
C SER A 187 -1.41 10.33 27.28
N THR A 188 -2.63 9.79 27.35
CA THR A 188 -3.06 8.77 26.40
C THR A 188 -2.95 9.31 24.97
N PRO A 189 -2.35 8.55 24.02
CA PRO A 189 -2.26 8.98 22.63
C PRO A 189 -3.62 8.98 21.95
N VAL A 190 -3.84 9.98 21.10
CA VAL A 190 -5.03 10.14 20.27
C VAL A 190 -4.65 9.87 18.82
N VAL A 191 -5.25 8.85 18.22
CA VAL A 191 -5.07 8.53 16.80
C VAL A 191 -5.80 9.56 15.95
N VAL A 192 -5.05 10.42 15.27
CA VAL A 192 -5.58 11.47 14.37
C VAL A 192 -5.49 11.10 12.90
N GLY A 193 -4.86 9.99 12.57
CA GLY A 193 -4.87 9.42 11.22
C GLY A 193 -4.63 7.92 11.23
N LYS A 194 -5.30 7.23 10.32
CA LYS A 194 -5.12 5.78 10.11
C LYS A 194 -5.21 5.44 8.62
N TRP A 195 -4.21 4.77 8.09
CA TRP A 195 -4.16 4.28 6.71
C TRP A 195 -3.40 2.96 6.63
N TYR A 196 -3.52 2.28 5.49
CA TYR A 196 -2.71 1.10 5.19
C TYR A 196 -1.66 1.45 4.15
N CYS A 197 -0.46 0.89 4.32
CA CYS A 197 0.65 0.99 3.39
C CYS A 197 0.90 -0.37 2.75
N PRO A 198 0.76 -0.52 1.42
CA PRO A 198 1.08 -1.76 0.73
C PRO A 198 2.54 -2.18 0.95
N PHE A 199 2.79 -3.48 1.06
CA PHE A 199 4.12 -4.06 1.32
C PHE A 199 5.21 -3.53 0.40
N MET A 200 4.85 -3.18 -0.83
CA MET A 200 5.78 -2.75 -1.87
C MET A 200 6.50 -1.43 -1.53
N PHE A 201 5.96 -0.65 -0.60
CA PHE A 201 6.55 0.59 -0.10
C PHE A 201 7.33 0.41 1.20
N ILE A 202 7.33 -0.81 1.77
CA ILE A 202 8.00 -1.16 3.02
C ILE A 202 9.07 -2.24 2.73
N LYS A 203 10.28 -2.09 3.26
CA LYS A 203 11.35 -3.11 3.22
C LYS A 203 11.59 -3.63 4.63
N GLU A 204 11.33 -4.91 4.89
CA GLU A 204 11.47 -5.53 6.24
C GLU A 204 12.71 -6.43 6.34
N GLY A 205 13.65 -6.37 5.40
CA GLY A 205 14.79 -7.30 5.34
C GLY A 205 14.43 -8.77 5.06
N THR A 206 13.13 -9.12 5.02
CA THR A 206 12.62 -10.47 4.76
C THR A 206 12.54 -10.79 3.26
N VAL A 207 12.40 -12.07 2.93
CA VAL A 207 12.22 -12.51 1.54
C VAL A 207 10.87 -12.00 1.03
N LEU A 208 10.87 -11.30 -0.11
CA LEU A 208 9.68 -10.67 -0.73
C LEU A 208 8.42 -11.55 -0.74
N LYS A 209 8.58 -12.86 -1.01
CA LYS A 209 7.45 -13.81 -1.04
C LYS A 209 6.78 -14.00 0.32
N GLU A 210 7.57 -13.98 1.39
CA GLU A 210 7.11 -14.09 2.77
C GLU A 210 6.44 -12.78 3.20
N GLN A 211 7.07 -11.65 2.90
CA GLN A 211 6.49 -10.33 3.14
C GLN A 211 5.09 -10.21 2.50
N VAL A 212 4.93 -10.60 1.23
CA VAL A 212 3.61 -10.56 0.58
C VAL A 212 2.63 -11.57 1.17
N LYS A 213 3.11 -12.67 1.76
CA LYS A 213 2.26 -13.70 2.36
C LYS A 213 1.70 -13.27 3.71
N TYR A 214 2.51 -12.62 4.55
CA TYR A 214 2.16 -12.31 5.92
C TYR A 214 1.85 -10.83 6.16
N SER A 215 2.45 -9.96 5.34
CA SER A 215 2.47 -8.51 5.53
C SER A 215 2.13 -7.79 4.23
N THR A 216 1.05 -8.20 3.53
CA THR A 216 0.64 -7.55 2.26
C THR A 216 0.35 -6.05 2.44
N TYR A 217 -0.19 -5.68 3.59
CA TYR A 217 -0.47 -4.30 3.98
C TYR A 217 -0.02 -4.09 5.43
N TYR A 218 0.62 -2.95 5.68
CA TYR A 218 1.04 -2.48 7.00
C TYR A 218 0.04 -1.43 7.47
N GLU A 219 -0.41 -1.54 8.71
CA GLU A 219 -1.20 -0.48 9.34
C GLU A 219 -0.28 0.66 9.74
N MET A 220 -0.68 1.88 9.43
CA MET A 220 0.03 3.11 9.78
C MET A 220 -0.92 4.03 10.53
N THR A 221 -0.50 4.50 11.69
CA THR A 221 -1.22 5.48 12.51
C THR A 221 -0.42 6.78 12.60
N LEU A 222 -1.14 7.89 12.73
CA LEU A 222 -0.59 9.16 13.18
C LEU A 222 -1.25 9.47 14.52
N GLU A 223 -0.43 9.64 15.55
CA GLU A 223 -0.87 9.84 16.93
C GLU A 223 -0.39 11.19 17.45
N GLN A 224 -1.17 11.78 18.34
CA GLN A 224 -0.82 12.99 19.07
C GLN A 224 -1.04 12.76 20.56
N HIS A 225 -0.10 13.20 21.39
CA HIS A 225 -0.21 13.15 22.84
C HIS A 225 0.51 14.34 23.47
N TRP A 226 0.23 14.58 24.74
CA TRP A 226 1.03 15.46 25.58
C TRP A 226 2.21 14.68 26.17
N GLU A 227 3.36 15.34 26.27
CA GLU A 227 4.53 14.83 26.96
C GLU A 227 5.07 15.92 27.90
N GLN A 228 5.41 15.50 29.11
CA GLN A 228 5.93 16.38 30.14
C GLN A 228 7.41 16.65 29.88
N ILE A 229 7.71 17.89 29.49
CA ILE A 229 9.08 18.37 29.26
C ILE A 229 9.77 18.87 30.54
N PHE A 230 8.97 19.27 31.55
CA PHE A 230 9.48 19.81 32.81
C PHE A 230 8.44 19.61 33.92
N ALA A 231 8.91 19.35 35.14
CA ALA A 231 8.10 19.42 36.35
C ALA A 231 8.93 20.02 37.49
N SER A 232 8.30 20.88 38.28
CA SER A 232 8.86 21.44 39.51
C SER A 232 7.79 21.47 40.58
N GLU A 233 8.19 21.14 41.80
CA GLU A 233 7.35 21.30 42.98
C GLU A 233 7.42 22.75 43.47
N ASN A 234 6.29 23.30 43.90
CA ASN A 234 6.25 24.67 44.42
C ASN A 234 6.61 24.67 45.90
N MET A 235 7.79 25.19 46.25
CA MET A 235 8.33 25.20 47.61
C MET A 235 7.86 26.40 48.47
N ASN A 236 6.86 27.19 48.03
CA ASN A 236 6.37 28.40 48.70
C ASN A 236 7.44 29.48 48.97
N ASN A 237 8.50 29.54 48.17
CA ASN A 237 9.51 30.58 48.26
C ASN A 237 9.07 31.83 47.45
N GLU A 238 9.52 33.02 47.86
CA GLU A 238 9.17 34.29 47.18
C GLU A 238 9.72 34.31 45.74
N GLY A 239 8.86 33.99 44.77
CA GLY A 239 9.17 34.07 43.34
C GLY A 239 8.36 33.08 42.50
N ASN A 240 7.36 33.56 41.77
CA ASN A 240 6.45 32.72 40.94
C ASN A 240 6.94 32.54 39.48
N THR A 241 8.24 32.72 39.19
CA THR A 241 8.75 32.67 37.81
C THR A 241 9.75 31.53 37.66
N VAL A 242 9.49 30.63 36.72
CA VAL A 242 10.40 29.56 36.31
C VAL A 242 10.70 29.73 34.82
N ALA A 243 11.98 29.84 34.47
CA ALA A 243 12.42 29.83 33.08
C ALA A 243 12.74 28.39 32.69
N VAL A 244 12.12 27.90 31.62
CA VAL A 244 12.37 26.56 31.05
C VAL A 244 12.94 26.75 29.65
N ASP A 245 14.17 26.27 29.45
CA ASP A 245 14.82 26.17 28.14
C ASP A 245 15.09 24.69 27.87
N ALA A 246 14.37 24.11 26.91
CA ALA A 246 14.45 22.70 26.57
C ALA A 246 14.26 22.50 25.07
N ALA A 247 15.15 21.72 24.46
CA ALA A 247 14.96 21.21 23.11
C ALA A 247 14.06 19.96 23.18
N VAL A 248 12.97 19.95 22.42
CA VAL A 248 11.98 18.87 22.43
C VAL A 248 11.83 18.31 21.03
N GLU A 249 11.84 16.99 20.91
CA GLU A 249 11.52 16.32 19.65
C GLU A 249 10.00 16.32 19.46
N CYS A 250 9.52 16.93 18.37
CA CYS A 250 8.08 17.10 18.13
C CYS A 250 7.45 15.95 17.32
N GLU A 251 8.27 15.11 16.68
CA GLU A 251 7.82 14.00 15.85
C GLU A 251 8.72 12.80 16.07
N VAL A 252 8.14 11.69 16.52
CA VAL A 252 8.83 10.42 16.75
C VAL A 252 8.22 9.36 15.84
N VAL A 253 9.06 8.53 15.24
CA VAL A 253 8.61 7.38 14.43
C VAL A 253 8.73 6.11 15.26
N THR A 254 7.68 5.29 15.27
CA THR A 254 7.70 3.99 15.93
C THR A 254 7.49 2.86 14.91
N VAL A 255 8.24 1.77 15.06
CA VAL A 255 8.15 0.56 14.24
C VAL A 255 7.89 -0.61 15.18
N GLY A 256 6.72 -1.24 15.07
CA GLY A 256 6.34 -2.34 15.97
C GLY A 256 6.20 -1.92 17.43
N GLY A 257 5.92 -0.64 17.70
CA GLY A 257 5.80 -0.08 19.06
C GLY A 257 7.11 0.36 19.70
N ALA A 258 8.25 0.15 19.04
CA ALA A 258 9.55 0.66 19.48
C ALA A 258 9.92 1.91 18.69
N GLU A 259 10.48 2.91 19.36
CA GLU A 259 11.03 4.11 18.72
C GLU A 259 12.11 3.72 17.71
N ALA A 260 12.04 4.34 16.54
CA ALA A 260 12.89 4.06 15.42
C ALA A 260 13.56 5.34 14.94
N MET A 261 14.88 5.30 14.76
CA MET A 261 15.63 6.41 14.21
C MET A 261 15.73 6.27 12.69
N ALA A 262 15.52 7.38 11.98
CA ALA A 262 15.75 7.44 10.55
C ALA A 262 17.26 7.43 10.25
N ASP A 263 17.72 6.45 9.48
CA ASP A 263 19.09 6.44 8.96
C ASP A 263 19.17 7.37 7.74
N GLN A 264 19.45 8.65 7.99
CA GLN A 264 19.56 9.66 6.94
C GLN A 264 20.70 9.40 5.95
N LYS A 265 21.69 8.55 6.30
CA LYS A 265 22.83 8.26 5.43
C LYS A 265 22.48 7.29 4.31
N ASP A 266 21.39 6.51 4.44
CA ASP A 266 21.02 5.43 3.52
C ASP A 266 19.87 5.79 2.56
N ALA A 267 19.59 7.07 2.33
CA ALA A 267 18.57 7.54 1.38
C ALA A 267 18.96 7.38 -0.12
N VAL A 268 19.92 6.50 -0.43
CA VAL A 268 20.57 6.37 -1.75
C VAL A 268 19.58 5.93 -2.85
N ASP A 269 18.49 5.25 -2.49
CA ASP A 269 17.49 4.70 -3.43
C ASP A 269 16.07 5.28 -3.29
N GLY A 270 15.91 6.41 -2.60
CA GLY A 270 14.58 6.95 -2.27
C GLY A 270 13.80 6.08 -1.26
N VAL A 271 14.52 5.25 -0.51
CA VAL A 271 14.04 4.48 0.64
C VAL A 271 14.62 5.14 1.89
N MET A 272 13.77 5.50 2.84
CA MET A 272 14.17 5.94 4.17
C MET A 272 14.17 4.73 5.11
N TRP A 273 15.32 4.39 5.68
CA TRP A 273 15.44 3.29 6.62
C TRP A 273 15.18 3.76 8.04
N PHE A 274 14.37 3.01 8.77
CA PHE A 274 14.10 3.18 10.18
C PHE A 274 14.64 1.96 10.91
N ARG A 275 15.54 2.21 11.86
CA ARG A 275 16.05 1.17 12.77
C ARG A 275 15.44 1.40 14.14
N SER A 276 14.69 0.42 14.63
CA SER A 276 14.25 0.41 16.02
C SER A 276 15.16 -0.46 16.86
N PHE A 277 15.54 0.09 18.02
CA PHE A 277 16.34 -0.61 19.01
C PHE A 277 15.40 -1.03 20.14
N ASN A 278 15.16 -2.33 20.27
CA ASN A 278 14.47 -2.84 21.44
C ASN A 278 15.36 -2.63 22.67
N LYS A 279 15.06 -1.62 23.48
CA LYS A 279 15.55 -1.54 24.87
C LYS A 279 14.77 -2.57 25.72
N VAL A 280 15.00 -3.85 25.48
CA VAL A 280 14.61 -4.88 26.47
C VAL A 280 15.74 -4.95 27.48
N THR A 281 15.43 -4.55 28.70
CA THR A 281 16.26 -4.80 29.88
C THR A 281 16.47 -6.31 30.04
N GLY A 282 17.64 -6.78 29.64
CA GLY A 282 18.08 -8.17 29.85
C GLY A 282 17.66 -9.13 28.75
N GLU A 283 18.64 -9.52 27.94
CA GLU A 283 18.70 -10.69 27.06
C GLU A 283 18.01 -10.58 25.66
N THR A 284 18.88 -10.71 24.64
CA THR A 284 18.64 -10.64 23.19
C THR A 284 18.04 -9.33 22.67
N SER A 285 18.94 -8.39 22.31
CA SER A 285 18.61 -7.23 21.46
C SER A 285 18.20 -7.71 20.07
N GLY A 286 16.89 -7.83 19.83
CA GLY A 286 16.35 -7.94 18.48
C GLY A 286 16.37 -6.57 17.82
N GLU A 287 17.17 -6.40 16.76
CA GLU A 287 17.13 -5.24 15.88
C GLU A 287 15.98 -5.43 14.88
N ASN A 288 15.04 -4.49 14.85
CA ASN A 288 14.00 -4.45 13.84
C ASN A 288 14.32 -3.32 12.86
N GLU A 289 14.46 -3.65 11.58
CA GLU A 289 14.78 -2.68 10.53
C GLU A 289 13.64 -2.64 9.50
N ALA A 290 13.11 -1.44 9.25
CA ALA A 290 12.05 -1.20 8.29
C ALA A 290 12.39 0.00 7.41
N GLY A 291 12.46 -0.19 6.10
CA GLY A 291 12.59 0.91 5.14
C GLY A 291 11.24 1.33 4.58
N ALA A 292 10.95 2.63 4.47
CA ALA A 292 9.79 3.15 3.76
C ALA A 292 10.22 3.94 2.52
N ARG A 293 9.58 3.71 1.37
CA ARG A 293 9.77 4.57 0.19
C ARG A 293 8.87 5.81 0.30
N CYS A 294 9.47 6.98 0.42
CA CYS A 294 8.74 8.25 0.40
C CYS A 294 8.55 8.69 -1.06
N GLY A 295 7.30 8.91 -1.47
CA GLY A 295 7.03 9.71 -2.66
C GLY A 295 7.37 11.15 -2.35
N VAL A 296 8.38 11.72 -3.00
CA VAL A 296 8.64 13.17 -2.91
C VAL A 296 7.38 13.86 -3.42
N GLY A 297 6.74 14.63 -2.54
CA GLY A 297 5.62 15.52 -2.87
C GLY A 297 6.11 16.78 -3.56
#